data_AF-A0A9D7P687-F1
#
_entry.id   AF-A0A9D7P687-F1
#
_cell.length_a   1.000
_cell.length_b   1.000
_cell.length_c   1.000
_cell.angle_alpha   90.00
_cell.angle_beta   90.00
_cell.angle_gamma   90.00
#
_symmetry.space_group_name_H-M   'P 1'
#
loop_
_entity.id
_entity.type
_entity.pdbx_description
1 polymer ?
#
loop_
_entity_poly.entity_id
_entity_poly.type
_entity_poly.pdbx_seq_one_letter_code
_entity_poly.pdbx_strand_id
1 'polypeptide(L)'
;MIALNTLLNIYLLVLFFRSKTGLSPALLWGIRIGLLLFIIFSAEGALMASWLTHSVGVSDGGPGLPFVNWSTRGGDLRAAHFFGIHALQALPVAAAFFDRIGSRPVIWTALFGAGYAAIAAALFLQAMLGIPLIALK
;
A
#
# COMPACT_ATOMS: atom_id res chain seq x y z
N MET A 1 -5.83 0.67 -19.41
CA MET A 1 -4.86 1.41 -18.57
C MET A 1 -4.47 0.65 -17.30
N ILE A 2 -5.40 0.23 -16.43
CA ILE A 2 -5.08 -0.48 -15.17
C ILE A 2 -4.27 -1.77 -15.40
N ALA A 3 -4.77 -2.70 -16.22
CA ALA A 3 -4.09 -3.97 -16.49
C ALA A 3 -2.67 -3.78 -17.06
N LEU A 4 -2.49 -2.83 -17.97
CA LEU A 4 -1.19 -2.49 -18.53
C LEU A 4 -0.23 -1.98 -17.44
N ASN A 5 -0.67 -1.05 -16.60
CA ASN A 5 0.15 -0.55 -15.49
C ASN A 5 0.52 -1.67 -14.51
N THR A 6 -0.40 -2.58 -14.20
CA THR A 6 -0.11 -3.73 -13.33
C THR A 6 0.94 -4.64 -13.96
N LEU A 7 0.82 -4.99 -15.24
CA LEU A 7 1.79 -5.81 -15.96
C LEU A 7 3.16 -5.14 -16.03
N LEU A 8 3.21 -3.83 -16.28
CA LEU A 8 4.45 -3.07 -16.28
C LEU A 8 5.12 -3.07 -14.90
N ASN A 9 4.37 -2.90 -13.81
CA ASN A 9 4.92 -2.96 -12.46
C ASN A 9 5.42 -4.36 -12.08
N ILE A 10 4.71 -5.42 -12.51
CA ILE A 10 5.18 -6.80 -12.36
C ILE A 10 6.49 -7.00 -13.14
N TYR A 11 6.55 -6.52 -14.38
CA TYR A 11 7.77 -6.57 -15.19
C TYR A 11 8.93 -5.83 -14.51
N LEU A 12 8.69 -4.62 -13.99
CA LEU A 12 9.69 -3.86 -13.23
C LEU A 12 10.16 -4.62 -11.99
N LEU A 13 9.24 -5.21 -11.22
CA LEU A 13 9.59 -6.04 -10.07
C LEU A 13 10.53 -7.18 -10.48
N VAL A 14 10.20 -7.91 -11.56
CA VAL A 14 11.04 -8.97 -12.11
C VAL A 14 12.43 -8.45 -12.51
N LEU A 15 12.50 -7.28 -13.16
CA LEU A 15 13.79 -6.66 -13.51
C LEU A 15 14.62 -6.33 -12.27
N PHE A 16 14.04 -5.78 -11.20
CA PHE A 16 14.77 -5.51 -9.96
C PHE A 16 15.25 -6.78 -9.23
N PHE A 17 14.70 -7.95 -9.54
CA PHE A 17 15.23 -9.23 -9.07
C PHE A 17 16.31 -9.83 -9.98
N ARG A 18 16.19 -9.64 -11.30
CA ARG A 18 17.07 -10.28 -12.29
C ARG A 18 18.28 -9.45 -12.71
N SER A 19 18.16 -8.14 -12.69
CA SER A 19 19.20 -7.23 -13.17
C SER A 19 20.19 -6.93 -12.05
N LYS A 20 21.48 -6.89 -12.41
CA LYS A 20 22.49 -6.28 -11.53
C LYS A 20 22.21 -4.78 -11.47
N THR A 21 22.24 -4.21 -10.27
CA THR A 21 22.05 -2.78 -10.05
C THR A 21 23.27 -2.23 -9.30
N GLY A 22 23.54 -0.93 -9.45
CA GLY A 22 24.53 -0.21 -8.64
C GLY A 22 23.97 0.33 -7.32
N LEU A 23 22.75 -0.09 -6.94
CA LEU A 23 22.08 0.40 -5.73
C LEU A 23 22.61 -0.31 -4.49
N SER A 24 22.55 0.36 -3.34
CA SER A 24 22.84 -0.30 -2.07
C SER A 24 21.82 -1.42 -1.79
N PRO A 25 22.21 -2.48 -1.05
CA PRO A 25 21.29 -3.56 -0.73
C PRO A 25 20.00 -3.12 -0.05
N ALA A 26 20.09 -2.10 0.82
CA ALA A 26 18.92 -1.57 1.52
C ALA A 26 17.94 -0.91 0.55
N LEU A 27 18.42 -0.04 -0.34
CA LEU A 27 17.58 0.63 -1.33
C LEU A 27 16.96 -0.36 -2.33
N LEU A 28 17.73 -1.36 -2.77
CA LEU A 28 17.25 -2.42 -3.65
C LEU A 28 16.09 -3.21 -2.99
N TRP A 29 16.22 -3.57 -1.72
CA TRP A 29 15.13 -4.21 -0.98
C TRP A 29 13.95 -3.27 -0.72
N GLY A 30 14.18 -1.98 -0.48
CA GLY A 30 13.12 -0.98 -0.38
C GLY A 30 12.28 -0.91 -1.65
N ILE A 31 12.92 -0.89 -2.83
CA ILE A 31 12.22 -0.92 -4.12
C ILE A 31 11.45 -2.23 -4.31
N ARG A 32 12.08 -3.38 -4.03
CA ARG A 32 11.44 -4.71 -4.20
C ARG A 32 10.20 -4.86 -3.33
N ILE A 33 10.30 -4.52 -2.04
CA ILE A 33 9.19 -4.60 -1.10
C ILE A 33 8.12 -3.56 -1.46
N GLY A 34 8.53 -2.33 -1.78
CA GLY A 34 7.61 -1.26 -2.20
C GLY A 34 6.79 -1.62 -3.43
N LEU A 35 7.43 -2.16 -4.48
CA LEU A 35 6.76 -2.65 -5.69
C LEU A 35 5.84 -3.84 -5.40
N LEU A 36 6.28 -4.80 -4.57
CA LEU A 36 5.46 -5.95 -4.20
C LEU A 36 4.17 -5.51 -3.49
N LEU A 37 4.28 -4.66 -2.47
CA LEU A 37 3.11 -4.14 -1.75
C LEU A 37 2.24 -3.28 -2.65
N PHE A 38 2.83 -2.41 -3.47
CA PHE A 38 2.10 -1.62 -4.45
C PHE A 38 1.24 -2.50 -5.37
N ILE A 39 1.77 -3.61 -5.89
CA ILE A 39 1.04 -4.53 -6.77
C ILE A 39 -0.13 -5.18 -6.01
N ILE A 40 0.13 -5.70 -4.80
CA ILE A 40 -0.88 -6.34 -3.96
C ILE A 40 -2.03 -5.37 -3.67
N PHE A 41 -1.73 -4.18 -3.16
CA PHE A 41 -2.75 -3.20 -2.78
C PHE A 41 -3.36 -2.47 -3.98
N SER A 42 -2.71 -2.47 -5.15
CA SER A 42 -3.33 -2.03 -6.40
C SER A 42 -4.47 -2.96 -6.85
N ALA A 43 -4.43 -4.24 -6.49
CA ALA A 43 -5.51 -5.18 -6.78
C ALA A 43 -6.82 -4.80 -6.06
N GLU A 44 -6.75 -4.14 -4.90
CA GLU A 44 -7.93 -3.60 -4.21
C GLU A 44 -8.67 -2.55 -5.04
N GLY A 45 -7.95 -1.78 -5.86
CA GLY A 45 -8.57 -0.85 -6.82
C GLY A 45 -9.42 -1.58 -7.85
N ALA A 46 -8.98 -2.75 -8.31
CA ALA A 46 -9.78 -3.60 -9.20
C ALA A 46 -10.98 -4.22 -8.46
N LEU A 47 -10.83 -4.58 -7.18
CA LEU A 47 -11.93 -5.06 -6.34
C LEU A 47 -13.03 -3.99 -6.23
N MET A 48 -12.68 -2.77 -5.81
CA MET A 48 -13.64 -1.65 -5.73
C MET A 48 -14.30 -1.35 -7.08
N ALA A 49 -13.53 -1.37 -8.17
CA ALA A 49 -14.07 -1.17 -9.51
C ALA A 49 -15.07 -2.27 -9.92
N SER A 50 -14.81 -3.53 -9.55
CA SER A 50 -15.71 -4.65 -9.83
C SER A 50 -16.98 -4.63 -8.99
N TRP A 51 -16.92 -4.09 -7.77
CA TRP A 51 -18.07 -3.96 -6.88
C TRP A 51 -18.88 -2.68 -7.14
N LEU A 52 -18.32 -1.73 -7.88
CA LEU A 52 -18.88 -0.39 -8.09
C LEU A 52 -19.17 0.34 -6.76
N THR A 53 -18.39 0.03 -5.72
CA THR A 53 -18.45 0.66 -4.39
C THR A 53 -17.10 0.54 -3.71
N HIS A 54 -16.78 1.47 -2.82
CA HIS A 54 -15.67 1.36 -1.89
C HIS A 54 -16.12 1.22 -0.43
N SER A 55 -17.42 1.41 -0.15
CA SER A 55 -18.00 1.29 1.17
C SER A 55 -18.45 -0.13 1.48
N VAL A 56 -18.26 -0.56 2.73
CA VAL A 56 -18.59 -1.91 3.22
C VAL A 56 -19.51 -1.78 4.43
N GLY A 57 -20.60 -2.55 4.43
CA GLY A 57 -21.62 -2.54 5.51
C GLY A 57 -22.57 -1.34 5.49
N VAL A 58 -22.38 -0.40 4.55
CA VAL A 58 -23.24 0.79 4.35
C VAL A 58 -23.38 1.11 2.86
N SER A 59 -24.38 1.91 2.50
CA SER A 59 -24.52 2.45 1.15
C SER A 59 -23.34 3.36 0.81
N ASP A 60 -22.87 3.28 -0.44
CA ASP A 60 -21.82 4.16 -0.94
C ASP A 60 -22.30 5.62 -1.04
N GLY A 61 -21.37 6.58 -0.94
CA GLY A 61 -21.68 8.01 -1.03
C GLY A 61 -22.28 8.65 0.23
N GLY A 62 -22.27 7.95 1.37
CA GLY A 62 -22.65 8.50 2.68
C GLY A 62 -21.65 9.55 3.23
N PRO A 63 -21.86 10.03 4.47
CA PRO A 63 -20.94 10.96 5.12
C PRO A 63 -19.51 10.41 5.21
N GLY A 64 -18.55 11.28 4.95
CA GLY A 64 -17.13 10.92 4.94
C GLY A 64 -16.25 11.92 5.70
N LEU A 65 -15.02 11.49 5.95
CA LEU A 65 -13.99 12.33 6.59
C LEU A 65 -13.66 13.56 5.73
N PRO A 66 -13.26 14.68 6.35
CA PRO A 66 -12.83 15.85 5.59
C PRO A 66 -11.63 15.49 4.68
N PHE A 67 -11.58 16.11 3.50
CA PHE A 67 -10.55 15.96 2.45
C PHE A 67 -10.49 14.61 1.72
N VAL A 68 -10.57 13.49 2.44
CA VAL A 68 -10.45 12.13 1.84
C VAL A 68 -11.80 11.45 1.61
N ASN A 69 -12.85 11.95 2.25
CA ASN A 69 -14.23 11.46 2.14
C ASN A 69 -14.42 9.96 2.47
N TRP A 70 -13.52 9.35 3.23
CA TRP A 70 -13.68 7.95 3.68
C TRP A 70 -14.85 7.82 4.63
N SER A 71 -15.66 6.76 4.47
CA SER A 71 -16.89 6.54 5.24
C SER A 71 -16.68 6.68 6.75
N THR A 72 -17.56 7.43 7.41
CA THR A 72 -17.59 7.59 8.87
C THR A 72 -18.60 6.67 9.54
N ARG A 73 -19.42 5.95 8.75
CA ARG A 73 -20.48 5.06 9.25
C ARG A 73 -20.19 3.58 9.05
N GLY A 74 -19.35 3.22 8.08
CA GLY A 74 -18.98 1.84 7.77
C GLY A 74 -17.55 1.74 7.27
N GLY A 75 -17.14 0.55 6.83
CA GLY A 75 -15.80 0.33 6.30
C GLY A 75 -15.58 1.04 4.98
N ASP A 76 -14.34 1.46 4.71
CA ASP A 76 -13.96 2.09 3.43
C ASP A 76 -12.62 1.53 2.92
N LEU A 77 -12.69 0.83 1.80
CA LEU A 77 -11.54 0.17 1.19
C LEU A 77 -10.47 1.15 0.70
N ARG A 78 -10.82 2.42 0.46
CA ARG A 78 -9.87 3.43 -0.03
C ARG A 78 -8.77 3.71 0.97
N ALA A 79 -9.00 3.55 2.27
CA ALA A 79 -7.97 3.76 3.28
C ALA A 79 -6.83 2.75 3.13
N ALA A 80 -7.17 1.46 3.01
CA ALA A 80 -6.21 0.38 2.79
C ALA A 80 -5.51 0.52 1.44
N HIS A 81 -6.27 0.76 0.37
CA HIS A 81 -5.74 0.97 -0.97
C HIS A 81 -4.76 2.16 -1.01
N PHE A 82 -5.17 3.31 -0.47
CA PHE A 82 -4.33 4.51 -0.40
C PHE A 82 -3.02 4.20 0.33
N PHE A 83 -3.08 3.66 1.54
CA PHE A 83 -1.87 3.36 2.29
C PHE A 83 -1.00 2.35 1.55
N GLY A 84 -1.58 1.26 1.04
CA GLY A 84 -0.88 0.20 0.35
C GLY A 84 -0.15 0.64 -0.93
N ILE A 85 -0.77 1.48 -1.77
CA ILE A 85 -0.10 1.98 -2.99
C ILE A 85 1.03 2.96 -2.68
N HIS A 86 0.98 3.66 -1.53
CA HIS A 86 2.07 4.56 -1.13
C HIS A 86 3.33 3.83 -0.67
N ALA A 87 3.30 2.49 -0.59
CA ALA A 87 4.48 1.67 -0.32
C ALA A 87 5.58 1.90 -1.37
N LEU A 88 5.21 2.19 -2.61
CA LEU A 88 6.16 2.44 -3.71
C LEU A 88 7.06 3.65 -3.42
N GLN A 89 6.57 4.65 -2.69
CA GLN A 89 7.32 5.84 -2.28
C GLN A 89 7.95 5.66 -0.89
N ALA A 90 7.17 5.17 0.08
CA ALA A 90 7.59 5.11 1.48
C ALA A 90 8.79 4.17 1.68
N LEU A 91 8.79 3.00 1.05
CA LEU A 91 9.83 2.00 1.25
C LEU A 91 11.20 2.42 0.73
N PRO A 92 11.35 2.96 -0.50
CA PRO A 92 12.63 3.49 -0.97
C PRO A 92 13.15 4.65 -0.13
N VAL A 93 12.27 5.55 0.33
CA VAL A 93 12.66 6.69 1.18
C VAL A 93 13.17 6.20 2.54
N ALA A 94 12.44 5.28 3.18
CA ALA A 94 12.86 4.69 4.44
C ALA A 94 14.19 3.93 4.29
N ALA A 95 14.32 3.14 3.21
CA ALA A 95 15.55 2.41 2.92
C ALA A 95 16.75 3.34 2.72
N ALA A 96 16.59 4.45 1.98
CA ALA A 96 17.65 5.44 1.79
C ALA A 96 18.02 6.14 3.12
N PHE A 97 17.06 6.36 4.00
CA PHE A 97 17.32 6.88 5.35
C PHE A 97 18.13 5.88 6.18
N PHE A 98 17.73 4.60 6.22
CA PHE A 98 18.44 3.56 6.96
C PHE A 98 19.88 3.37 6.47
N ASP A 99 20.07 3.42 5.16
CA ASP A 99 21.39 3.34 4.52
C ASP A 99 22.33 4.45 4.99
N ARG A 100 21.81 5.67 5.20
CA ARG A 100 22.58 6.82 5.70
C ARG A 100 22.96 6.72 7.18
N ILE A 101 22.12 6.13 8.02
CA ILE A 101 22.38 6.02 9.47
C ILE A 101 23.20 4.78 9.86
N GLY A 102 23.47 3.89 8.90
CA GLY A 102 24.65 3.03 8.89
C GLY A 102 24.63 1.75 9.75
N SER A 103 23.60 1.48 10.55
CA SER A 103 23.51 0.20 11.27
C SER A 103 22.43 -0.71 10.66
N ARG A 104 22.84 -1.87 10.12
CA ARG A 104 21.95 -2.93 9.61
C ARG A 104 20.80 -2.43 8.71
N PRO A 105 21.09 -1.61 7.67
CA PRO A 105 20.06 -0.89 6.94
C PRO A 105 19.04 -1.81 6.24
N VAL A 106 19.48 -2.98 5.77
CA VAL A 106 18.60 -4.00 5.17
C VAL A 106 17.57 -4.54 6.17
N ILE A 107 17.98 -4.78 7.43
CA ILE A 107 17.07 -5.30 8.46
C ILE A 107 16.02 -4.24 8.80
N TRP A 108 16.42 -2.99 8.96
CA TRP A 108 15.46 -1.90 9.21
C TRP A 108 14.50 -1.68 8.05
N THR A 109 14.98 -1.76 6.79
CA THR A 109 14.09 -1.73 5.61
C THR A 109 13.08 -2.87 5.64
N ALA A 110 13.50 -4.10 5.98
CA ALA A 110 12.62 -5.25 6.06
C ALA A 110 11.58 -5.11 7.18
N LEU A 111 12.00 -4.66 8.38
CA LEU A 111 11.10 -4.41 9.52
C LEU A 111 10.10 -3.31 9.21
N PHE A 112 10.54 -2.22 8.60
CA PHE A 112 9.65 -1.14 8.16
C PHE A 112 8.63 -1.66 7.15
N GLY A 113 9.06 -2.46 6.17
CA GLY A 113 8.16 -3.08 5.20
C GLY A 113 7.15 -4.04 5.81
N ALA A 114 7.57 -4.86 6.78
CA ALA A 114 6.66 -5.74 7.51
C ALA A 114 5.61 -4.94 8.29
N GLY A 115 6.02 -3.89 9.00
CA GLY A 115 5.10 -2.99 9.71
C GLY A 115 4.14 -2.27 8.76
N TYR A 116 4.65 -1.79 7.62
CA TYR A 116 3.85 -1.16 6.58
C TYR A 116 2.79 -2.11 6.03
N ALA A 117 3.19 -3.34 5.68
CA ALA A 117 2.28 -4.36 5.19
C ALA A 117 1.22 -4.73 6.24
N ALA A 118 1.61 -4.85 7.52
CA ALA A 118 0.70 -5.14 8.61
C ALA A 118 -0.35 -4.04 8.81
N ILE A 119 0.05 -2.77 8.76
CA ILE A 119 -0.88 -1.64 8.84
C ILE A 119 -1.84 -1.65 7.65
N ALA A 120 -1.32 -1.81 6.43
CA ALA A 120 -2.14 -1.86 5.22
C ALA A 120 -3.17 -3.00 5.27
N ALA A 121 -2.74 -4.20 5.69
CA ALA A 121 -3.61 -5.35 5.86
C ALA A 121 -4.64 -5.15 6.99
N ALA A 122 -4.25 -4.51 8.10
CA ALA A 122 -5.16 -4.20 9.19
C ALA A 122 -6.25 -3.21 8.75
N LEU A 123 -5.89 -2.16 7.98
CA LEU A 123 -6.85 -1.23 7.39
C LEU A 123 -7.82 -1.95 6.44
N PHE A 124 -7.32 -2.89 5.63
CA PHE A 124 -8.16 -3.69 4.74
C PHE A 124 -9.16 -4.55 5.52
N LEU A 125 -8.67 -5.29 6.53
CA LEU A 125 -9.52 -6.14 7.37
C LEU A 125 -10.54 -5.33 8.14
N GLN A 126 -10.14 -4.19 8.72
CA GLN A 126 -11.04 -3.27 9.40
C GLN A 126 -12.16 -2.78 8.46
N ALA A 127 -11.82 -2.39 7.23
CA ALA A 127 -12.81 -2.00 6.23
C ALA A 127 -13.74 -3.17 5.84
N MET A 128 -13.18 -4.37 5.62
CA MET A 128 -13.97 -5.58 5.31
C MET A 128 -14.94 -5.97 6.42
N LEU A 129 -14.61 -5.68 7.69
CA LEU A 129 -15.51 -5.87 8.83
C LEU A 129 -16.61 -4.80 8.93
N GLY A 130 -16.65 -3.84 7.99
CA GLY A 130 -17.62 -2.75 8.00
C GLY A 130 -17.35 -1.71 9.08
N ILE A 131 -16.13 -1.66 9.64
CA ILE A 131 -15.78 -0.75 10.73
C ILE A 131 -15.16 0.52 10.12
N PRO A 132 -15.70 1.73 10.40
CA PRO A 132 -15.13 2.97 9.91
C PRO A 132 -13.76 3.21 10.54
N LEU A 133 -12.84 3.82 9.76
CA LEU A 133 -11.52 4.21 10.27
C LEU A 133 -11.63 5.21 11.41
N ILE A 134 -12.50 6.21 11.23
CA ILE A 134 -12.85 7.21 12.24
C ILE A 134 -14.36 7.38 12.17
N ALA A 135 -15.04 7.05 13.26
CA ALA A 135 -16.47 7.28 13.39
C ALA A 135 -16.72 8.75 13.74
N LEU A 136 -17.56 9.42 12.94
CA LEU A 136 -18.09 10.75 13.24
C LEU A 136 -19.61 10.61 13.42
N LYS A 137 -20.15 11.30 14.42
CA LYS A 137 -21.59 11.33 14.71
C LYS A 137 -22.34 12.16 13.67
#